data_AF-M1CKQ1-F1
#
_entry.id   AF-M1CKQ1-F1
#
_cell.length_a   1.000
_cell.length_b   1.000
_cell.length_c   1.000
_cell.angle_alpha   90.00
_cell.angle_beta   90.00
_cell.angle_gamma   90.00
#
_symmetry.space_group_name_H-M   'P 1'
#
loop_
_entity.id
_entity.type
_entity.pdbx_description
1 polymer ?
#
loop_
_entity_poly.entity_id
_entity_poly.type
_entity_poly.pdbx_seq_one_letter_code
_entity_poly.pdbx_strand_id
1 'polypeptide(L)' 'MSTPLVVGTTIGAAALGARYLIRAWQTFKAAPRVRMFYPGGFDRDMTRREAALILGVRCDDLTLF' A
#
# COMPACT_ATOMS: atom_id res chain seq x y z
N MET A 1 31.78 -3.42 40.44
CA MET A 1 30.51 -2.65 40.49
C MET A 1 30.13 -2.07 39.11
N SER A 2 30.28 -2.82 38.01
CA SER A 2 30.00 -2.33 36.63
C SER A 2 28.75 -2.98 35.99
N THR A 3 28.20 -4.00 36.66
CA THR A 3 27.09 -4.82 36.18
C THR A 3 25.78 -4.08 35.90
N PRO A 4 25.29 -3.11 36.71
CA PRO A 4 24.00 -2.50 36.45
C PRO A 4 24.00 -1.59 35.22
N LEU A 5 25.11 -0.92 34.95
CA LEU A 5 25.23 -0.02 33.80
C LEU A 5 25.29 -0.81 32.49
N VAL A 6 26.04 -1.92 32.47
CA VAL A 6 26.08 -2.84 31.33
C VAL A 6 24.69 -3.41 31.06
N VAL A 7 23.99 -3.91 32.09
CA VAL A 7 22.63 -4.46 31.95
C VAL A 7 21.63 -3.41 31.46
N GLY A 8 21.69 -2.18 31.96
CA GLY A 8 20.81 -1.10 31.50
C GLY A 8 21.03 -0.74 30.03
N THR A 9 22.30 -0.63 29.62
CA THR A 9 22.64 -0.30 28.22
C THR A 9 22.24 -1.40 27.23
N THR A 10 22.42 -2.68 27.59
CA THR A 10 22.07 -3.79 26.69
C THR A 10 20.56 -3.91 26.50
N ILE A 11 19.77 -3.78 27.56
CA ILE A 11 18.31 -3.82 27.48
C ILE A 11 17.79 -2.62 26.68
N GLY A 12 18.34 -1.42 26.92
CA GLY A 12 17.98 -0.21 26.18
C GLY A 12 18.28 -0.32 24.68
N ALA A 13 19.48 -0.78 24.33
CA ALA A 13 19.88 -0.98 22.95
C ALA A 13 19.01 -2.05 22.25
N ALA A 14 18.72 -3.16 22.92
CA ALA A 14 17.87 -4.22 22.40
C ALA A 14 16.43 -3.73 22.14
N ALA A 15 15.85 -2.97 23.08
CA ALA A 15 14.49 -2.44 22.95
C ALA A 15 14.35 -1.46 21.78
N LEU A 16 15.31 -0.54 21.64
CA LEU A 16 15.32 0.39 20.51
C LEU A 16 15.53 -0.33 19.18
N GLY A 17 16.49 -1.26 19.11
CA GLY A 17 16.75 -2.07 17.92
C GLY A 17 15.51 -2.85 17.47
N ALA A 18 14.85 -3.54 18.39
CA ALA A 18 13.63 -4.30 18.10
C ALA A 18 12.49 -3.41 17.57
N ARG A 19 12.28 -2.22 18.17
CA ARG A 19 11.26 -1.26 17.72
C ARG A 19 11.48 -0.83 16.26
N TYR A 20 12.72 -0.53 15.88
CA TYR A 20 13.03 -0.14 14.51
C TYR A 20 12.88 -1.31 13.54
N LEU A 21 13.30 -2.52 13.92
CA LEU A 21 13.16 -3.73 13.13
C LEU A 21 11.69 -4.02 12.78
N ILE A 22 10.79 -3.93 13.78
CA ILE A 22 9.36 -4.16 13.60
C ILE A 22 8.75 -3.14 12.64
N ARG A 23 9.12 -1.86 12.78
CA ARG A 23 8.62 -0.80 11.90
C ARG A 23 9.07 -0.99 10.45
N ALA A 24 10.34 -1.32 10.23
CA ALA A 24 10.86 -1.62 8.89
C ALA A 24 10.17 -2.85 8.28
N TRP A 25 9.88 -3.86 9.09
CA TRP A 25 9.14 -5.05 8.65
C TRP A 25 7.69 -4.75 8.29
N GLN A 26 7.04 -3.84 9.03
CA GLN A 26 5.69 -3.40 8.72
C GLN A 26 5.63 -2.59 7.42
N THR A 27 6.57 -1.69 7.17
CA THR A 27 6.62 -0.93 5.92
C THR A 27 6.92 -1.82 4.71
N PHE A 28 7.76 -2.85 4.89
CA PHE A 28 8.00 -3.85 3.85
C PHE A 28 6.74 -4.67 3.54
N LYS A 29 6.01 -5.12 4.58
CA LYS A 29 4.75 -5.86 4.38
C LYS A 29 3.59 -4.99 3.92
N ALA A 30 3.61 -3.71 4.23
CA ALA A 30 2.65 -2.72 3.78
C ALA A 30 2.97 -2.20 2.37
N ALA A 31 3.75 -2.94 1.57
CA ALA A 31 3.89 -2.67 0.14
C ALA A 31 2.50 -2.39 -0.45
N PRO A 32 2.32 -1.26 -1.15
CA PRO A 32 1.02 -0.88 -1.67
C PRO A 32 0.54 -2.01 -2.57
N ARG A 33 -0.58 -2.65 -2.21
CA ARG A 33 -1.30 -3.52 -3.13
C ARG A 33 -1.51 -2.69 -4.38
N VAL A 34 -0.78 -3.01 -5.44
CA VAL A 34 -0.98 -2.45 -6.76
C VAL A 34 -2.39 -2.86 -7.14
N ARG A 35 -3.37 -2.02 -6.80
CA ARG A 35 -4.73 -2.14 -7.30
C ARG A 35 -4.59 -1.83 -8.78
N MET A 36 -4.46 -2.90 -9.56
CA MET A 36 -4.53 -2.83 -11.00
C MET A 36 -5.95 -2.34 -11.31
N PHE A 37 -6.09 -1.02 -11.45
CA PHE A 37 -7.37 -0.32 -11.63
C PHE A 37 -8.00 -0.60 -13.00
N TYR A 38 -7.28 -1.38 -13.83
CA TYR A 38 -7.63 -1.83 -15.16
C TYR A 38 -7.15 -3.28 -15.34
N PRO A 39 -7.98 -4.29 -15.09
CA PRO A 39 -7.77 -5.58 -15.74
C PRO A 39 -7.84 -5.31 -17.25
N GLY A 40 -6.74 -5.57 -17.96
CA GLY A 40 -6.68 -5.31 -19.40
C GLY A 40 -7.73 -6.12 -20.16
N GLY A 41 -8.35 -5.49 -21.16
CA GLY A 41 -9.33 -6.10 -22.05
C GLY A 41 -10.67 -5.36 -22.02
N PHE A 42 -11.14 -4.96 -23.19
CA PHE A 42 -12.54 -4.56 -23.41
C PHE A 42 -13.42 -5.80 -23.23
N ASP A 43 -14.42 -5.71 -22.37
CA ASP A 43 -15.30 -6.84 -22.07
C ASP A 43 -16.25 -7.04 -23.27
N ARG A 44 -16.70 -8.27 -23.54
CA ARG A 44 -17.57 -8.54 -24.70
C ARG A 44 -18.90 -7.77 -24.66
N ASP A 45 -19.33 -7.41 -23.46
CA ASP A 45 -20.44 -6.49 -23.22
C ASP A 45 -19.90 -5.09 -22.92
N MET A 46 -20.19 -4.14 -23.81
CA MET A 46 -19.65 -2.79 -23.75
C MET A 46 -20.14 -2.04 -22.50
N THR A 47 -19.29 -1.95 -21.49
CA THR A 47 -19.62 -1.26 -20.23
C THR A 47 -19.56 0.25 -20.40
N ARG A 48 -20.35 1.01 -19.61
CA ARG A 48 -20.34 2.50 -19.67
C ARG A 48 -18.95 3.10 -19.46
N ARG A 49 -18.10 2.43 -18.69
CA ARG A 49 -16.71 2.85 -18.43
C ARG A 49 -15.83 2.73 -19.69
N GLU A 50 -16.12 1.76 -20.53
CA GLU A 50 -15.44 1.54 -21.81
C GLU A 50 -15.89 2.53 -22.89
N ALA A 51 -17.19 2.77 -23.01
CA ALA A 51 -17.73 3.82 -23.88
C ALA A 51 -17.15 5.20 -23.52
N ALA A 52 -16.98 5.48 -22.23
CA ALA A 52 -16.36 6.72 -21.75
C ALA A 52 -14.89 6.85 -22.18
N LEU A 53 -14.15 5.74 -22.15
CA LEU A 53 -12.74 5.73 -22.53
C LEU A 53 -12.55 5.99 -24.04
N ILE A 54 -13.38 5.36 -24.88
CA ILE A 54 -13.33 5.52 -26.34
C ILE A 54 -13.79 6.92 -26.76
N LEU A 55 -14.81 7.46 -26.09
CA LEU A 55 -15.36 8.80 -26.39
C LEU A 55 -14.58 9.94 -25.72
N GLY A 56 -13.64 9.64 -24.81
CA GLY A 56 -12.91 10.65 -24.04
C GLY A 56 -13.77 11.43 -23.04
N VAL A 57 -14.92 10.88 -22.65
CA VAL A 57 -15.92 11.53 -21.78
C VAL A 57 -15.91 10.86 -20.40
N ARG A 58 -16.28 11.58 -19.35
CA ARG A 58 -16.37 11.01 -17.99
C ARG A 58 -17.53 10.01 -17.95
N CYS A 59 -17.33 8.88 -17.28
CA CYS A 59 -18.34 7.81 -17.20
C CYS A 59 -19.68 8.27 -16.59
N ASP A 60 -19.66 9.32 -15.77
CA ASP A 60 -20.85 9.93 -15.19
C ASP A 60 -21.71 10.66 -16.25
N ASP A 61 -21.08 11.32 -17.23
CA ASP A 61 -21.78 12.08 -18.28
C ASP A 61 -22.48 11.16 -19.30
N LEU A 62 -22.07 9.89 -19.39
CA LEU A 62 -22.75 8.90 -20.24
C LEU A 62 -24.10 8.42 -19.69
N THR A 63 -24.48 8.83 -18.49
CA THR A 63 -25.81 8.53 -17.93
C THR A 63 -26.88 9.56 -18.30
N LEU A 64 -26.47 10.66 -18.93
CA LEU A 64 -27.32 11.79 -19.32
C LEU A 64 -27.78 11.72 -20.79
N PHE A 65 -27.44 10.65 -21.52
CA PHE A 65 -27.82 10.40 -22.91
C PHE A 65 -28.74 9.19 -23.06
#